data_AF-A0A2S4ZRU0-F1
#
_entry.id   AF-A0A2S4ZRU0-F1
#
_cell.length_a   1.000
_cell.length_b   1.000
_cell.length_c   1.000
_cell.angle_alpha   90.00
_cell.angle_beta   90.00
_cell.angle_gamma   90.00
#
_symmetry.space_group_name_H-M   'P 1'
#
loop_
_entity.id
_entity.type
_entity.pdbx_description
1 polymer ?
#
loop_
_entity_poly.entity_id
_entity_poly.type
_entity_poly.pdbx_seq_one_letter_code
_entity_poly.pdbx_strand_id
1 'polypeptide(L)'
;MLHGIDVSAYQSSSYATNGLSFVFIKATEGRSYVNPRLAAQTKHARDAGLVVGFYHFLWPGNLTAQAEYFLSHAPERRGDLLAVDWETTGDGTHASNAEKDRFIRKLKELRPDNRVVLYCNRHFWLNIDTTSYAGDGLWIADYVTAGKPRIKAKWRFHQYTSEPHDKDVTDFASKAALKEWATSA
;
A
#
# COMPACT_ATOMS: atom_id res chain seq x y z
N MET A 1 7.65 8.40 -16.24
CA MET A 1 7.18 8.07 -14.89
C MET A 1 6.53 6.70 -14.95
N LEU A 2 6.75 5.84 -13.97
CA LEU A 2 6.14 4.51 -13.97
C LEU A 2 4.74 4.62 -13.36
N HIS A 3 3.76 4.05 -14.05
CA HIS A 3 2.37 4.04 -13.60
C HIS A 3 2.03 2.75 -12.89
N GLY A 4 1.13 2.84 -11.94
CA GLY A 4 0.49 1.73 -11.26
C GLY A 4 -0.95 2.08 -10.94
N ILE A 5 -1.62 1.16 -10.28
CA ILE A 5 -2.94 1.35 -9.70
C ILE A 5 -2.97 0.65 -8.35
N ASP A 6 -4.01 0.92 -7.57
CA ASP A 6 -4.42 0.04 -6.49
C ASP A 6 -5.85 -0.47 -6.70
N VAL A 7 -6.11 -1.69 -6.21
CA VAL A 7 -7.38 -2.39 -6.41
C VAL A 7 -7.85 -3.06 -5.13
N SER A 8 -9.16 -3.18 -5.00
CA SER A 8 -9.83 -3.87 -3.91
C SER A 8 -10.95 -4.75 -4.45
N ALA A 9 -11.89 -5.17 -3.59
CA ALA A 9 -13.08 -5.88 -4.01
C ALA A 9 -14.01 -5.04 -4.92
N TYR A 10 -13.84 -3.71 -4.96
CA TYR A 10 -14.62 -2.85 -5.85
C TYR A 10 -14.24 -3.04 -7.33
N GLN A 11 -12.98 -3.32 -7.64
CA GLN A 11 -12.50 -3.52 -9.00
C GLN A 11 -12.49 -4.99 -9.42
N SER A 12 -12.79 -5.27 -10.69
CA SER A 12 -12.72 -6.63 -11.26
C SER A 12 -11.34 -7.25 -11.06
N SER A 13 -11.25 -8.57 -11.02
CA SER A 13 -9.96 -9.28 -11.09
C SER A 13 -9.24 -9.13 -12.42
N SER A 14 -9.94 -8.69 -13.46
CA SER A 14 -9.45 -8.50 -14.83
C SER A 14 -9.21 -7.02 -15.20
N TYR A 15 -8.62 -6.23 -14.30
CA TYR A 15 -8.31 -4.83 -14.55
C TYR A 15 -7.28 -4.67 -15.68
N ALA A 16 -7.30 -3.52 -16.37
CA ALA A 16 -6.35 -3.25 -17.45
C ALA A 16 -4.91 -3.14 -16.91
N THR A 17 -3.98 -3.86 -17.53
CA THR A 17 -2.56 -3.88 -17.10
C THR A 17 -1.62 -3.19 -18.09
N ASN A 18 -2.13 -2.78 -19.26
CA ASN A 18 -1.32 -2.13 -20.28
C ASN A 18 -0.71 -0.82 -19.76
N GLY A 19 0.60 -0.67 -19.88
CA GLY A 19 1.34 0.49 -19.38
C GLY A 19 1.61 0.51 -17.88
N LEU A 20 1.11 -0.47 -17.10
CA LEU A 20 1.36 -0.56 -15.67
C LEU A 20 2.72 -1.22 -15.38
N SER A 21 3.38 -0.73 -14.34
CA SER A 21 4.64 -1.26 -13.81
C SER A 21 4.45 -1.97 -12.47
N PHE A 22 3.45 -1.56 -11.69
CA PHE A 22 3.14 -2.09 -10.37
C PHE A 22 1.63 -2.04 -10.09
N VAL A 23 1.20 -2.77 -9.06
CA VAL A 23 -0.15 -2.72 -8.51
C VAL A 23 -0.14 -2.97 -7.00
N PHE A 24 -0.93 -2.24 -6.23
CA PHE A 24 -1.26 -2.59 -4.84
C PHE A 24 -2.64 -3.26 -4.78
N ILE A 25 -2.77 -4.32 -4.00
CA ILE A 25 -4.00 -5.11 -3.90
C ILE A 25 -4.43 -5.16 -2.44
N LYS A 26 -5.68 -4.79 -2.14
CA LYS A 26 -6.23 -4.95 -0.79
C LYS A 26 -6.17 -6.41 -0.41
N ALA A 27 -5.51 -6.75 0.68
CA ALA A 27 -5.52 -8.11 1.20
C ALA A 27 -6.56 -8.26 2.30
N THR A 28 -6.48 -7.40 3.32
CA THR A 28 -7.27 -7.51 4.54
C THR A 28 -7.65 -6.14 5.09
N GLU A 29 -8.64 -6.13 5.97
CA GLU A 29 -9.04 -4.97 6.75
C GLU A 29 -9.37 -5.41 8.18
N GLY A 30 -8.81 -4.72 9.16
CA GLY A 30 -9.02 -5.04 10.57
C GLY A 30 -8.63 -6.49 10.89
N ARG A 31 -9.57 -7.27 11.42
CA ARG A 31 -9.32 -8.67 11.83
C ARG A 31 -10.34 -9.67 11.27
N SER A 32 -11.14 -9.25 10.30
CA SER A 32 -12.32 -10.00 9.88
C SER A 32 -12.58 -9.97 8.37
N TYR A 33 -12.07 -8.97 7.67
CA TYR A 33 -12.28 -8.85 6.24
C TYR A 33 -11.06 -9.35 5.44
N VAL A 34 -11.31 -10.24 4.49
CA VAL A 34 -10.36 -10.62 3.44
C VAL A 34 -10.96 -10.19 2.11
N ASN A 35 -10.17 -9.59 1.23
CA ASN A 35 -10.62 -9.28 -0.11
C ASN A 35 -10.95 -10.59 -0.87
N PRO A 36 -12.22 -10.84 -1.26
CA PRO A 36 -12.61 -12.07 -1.94
C PRO A 36 -11.99 -12.22 -3.33
N ARG A 37 -11.45 -11.13 -3.90
CA ARG A 37 -10.79 -11.09 -5.22
C ARG A 37 -9.27 -11.22 -5.12
N LEU A 38 -8.69 -11.29 -3.91
CA LEU A 38 -7.25 -11.24 -3.67
C LEU A 38 -6.46 -12.24 -4.52
N ALA A 39 -6.85 -13.51 -4.51
CA ALA A 39 -6.14 -14.56 -5.24
C ALA A 39 -6.15 -14.31 -6.76
N ALA A 40 -7.32 -13.98 -7.32
CA ALA A 40 -7.49 -13.73 -8.75
C ALA A 40 -6.79 -12.45 -9.21
N GLN A 41 -6.88 -11.37 -8.44
CA GLN A 41 -6.15 -10.11 -8.71
C GLN A 41 -4.64 -10.33 -8.64
N THR A 42 -4.15 -11.08 -7.65
CA THR A 42 -2.73 -11.40 -7.52
C THR A 42 -2.22 -12.19 -8.72
N LYS A 43 -2.95 -13.23 -9.14
CA LYS A 43 -2.57 -14.04 -10.30
C LYS A 43 -2.50 -13.16 -11.55
N HIS A 44 -3.53 -12.34 -11.78
CA HIS A 44 -3.58 -11.43 -12.93
C HIS A 44 -2.40 -10.44 -12.95
N ALA A 45 -2.06 -9.85 -11.80
CA ALA A 45 -0.90 -8.97 -11.66
C ALA A 45 0.42 -9.67 -12.01
N ARG A 46 0.60 -10.89 -11.51
CA ARG A 46 1.83 -11.68 -11.69
C ARG A 46 1.97 -12.14 -13.14
N ASP A 47 0.89 -12.58 -13.78
CA ASP A 47 0.87 -12.97 -15.18
C ASP A 47 1.20 -11.78 -16.11
N ALA A 48 0.78 -10.57 -15.73
CA ALA A 48 1.16 -9.32 -16.41
C ALA A 48 2.58 -8.82 -16.07
N GLY A 49 3.33 -9.55 -15.23
CA GLY A 49 4.70 -9.24 -14.85
C GLY A 49 4.86 -7.94 -14.04
N LEU A 50 3.81 -7.50 -13.35
CA LEU A 50 3.82 -6.31 -12.49
C LEU A 50 4.60 -6.56 -11.19
N VAL A 51 5.13 -5.50 -10.60
CA VAL A 51 5.54 -5.53 -9.18
C VAL A 51 4.28 -5.49 -8.33
N VAL A 52 4.14 -6.44 -7.40
CA VAL A 52 2.91 -6.59 -6.61
C VAL A 52 3.15 -6.03 -5.22
N GLY A 53 2.19 -5.26 -4.72
CA GLY A 53 2.08 -4.90 -3.32
C GLY A 53 0.75 -5.37 -2.74
N PHE A 54 0.72 -5.63 -1.44
CA PHE A 54 -0.48 -5.93 -0.70
C PHE A 54 -0.71 -4.86 0.35
N TYR A 55 -1.93 -4.39 0.51
CA TYR A 55 -2.25 -3.43 1.56
C TYR A 55 -3.24 -3.97 2.59
N HIS A 56 -3.06 -3.51 3.82
CA HIS A 56 -3.94 -3.75 4.95
C HIS A 56 -4.56 -2.45 5.40
N PHE A 57 -5.89 -2.38 5.41
CA PHE A 57 -6.62 -1.24 5.95
C PHE A 57 -6.64 -1.32 7.48
N LEU A 58 -5.91 -0.41 8.12
CA LEU A 58 -5.59 -0.46 9.53
C LEU A 58 -6.74 0.06 10.41
N TRP A 59 -7.12 -0.74 11.40
CA TRP A 59 -8.05 -0.34 12.45
C TRP A 59 -7.33 -0.01 13.78
N PRO A 60 -7.94 0.75 14.70
CA PRO A 60 -7.41 0.91 16.06
C PRO A 60 -7.34 -0.42 16.83
N GLY A 61 -6.36 -0.53 17.74
CA GLY A 61 -6.20 -1.65 18.65
C GLY A 61 -5.76 -2.98 18.01
N ASN A 62 -5.45 -3.97 18.84
CA ASN A 62 -5.17 -5.36 18.40
C ASN A 62 -4.12 -5.50 17.27
N LEU A 63 -3.12 -4.61 17.23
CA LEU A 63 -2.20 -4.48 16.10
C LEU A 63 -1.42 -5.75 15.76
N THR A 64 -1.00 -6.52 16.77
CA THR A 64 -0.34 -7.80 16.55
C THR A 64 -1.27 -8.78 15.84
N ALA A 65 -2.52 -8.88 16.29
CA ALA A 65 -3.52 -9.74 15.66
C ALA A 65 -3.87 -9.25 14.25
N GLN A 66 -3.96 -7.95 14.01
CA GLN A 66 -4.14 -7.39 12.66
C GLN A 66 -2.95 -7.73 11.75
N ALA A 67 -1.72 -7.68 12.26
CA ALA A 67 -0.51 -7.96 11.49
C ALA A 67 -0.44 -9.45 11.11
N GLU A 68 -0.72 -10.33 12.06
CA GLU A 68 -0.82 -11.78 11.83
C GLU A 68 -1.96 -12.11 10.87
N TYR A 69 -3.10 -11.42 10.99
CA TYR A 69 -4.24 -11.59 10.09
C TYR A 69 -3.89 -11.15 8.66
N PHE A 70 -3.22 -10.02 8.49
CA PHE A 70 -2.73 -9.56 7.19
C PHE A 70 -1.76 -10.58 6.57
N LEU A 71 -0.75 -10.98 7.31
CA LEU A 71 0.34 -11.85 6.83
C LEU A 71 -0.04 -13.34 6.71
N SER A 72 -1.21 -13.74 7.22
CA SER A 72 -1.76 -15.09 6.98
C SER A 72 -2.62 -15.17 5.72
N HIS A 73 -3.09 -14.03 5.20
CA HIS A 73 -3.97 -13.98 4.02
C HIS A 73 -3.30 -13.37 2.79
N ALA A 74 -2.40 -12.40 2.97
CA ALA A 74 -1.59 -11.91 1.88
C ALA A 74 -0.70 -13.05 1.36
N PRO A 75 -0.69 -13.31 0.03
CA PRO A 75 0.18 -14.32 -0.56
C PRO A 75 1.53 -13.69 -0.94
N GLU A 76 2.11 -12.86 -0.07
CA GLU A 76 3.36 -12.18 -0.35
C GLU A 76 4.51 -13.15 -0.56
N ARG A 77 5.44 -12.74 -1.43
CA ARG A 77 6.75 -13.38 -1.58
C ARG A 77 7.82 -12.31 -1.49
N ARG A 78 9.07 -12.72 -1.34
CA ARG A 78 10.23 -11.82 -1.45
C ARG A 78 10.13 -10.99 -2.74
N GLY A 79 10.31 -9.67 -2.62
CA GLY A 79 10.17 -8.74 -3.73
C GLY A 79 8.77 -8.17 -3.96
N ASP A 80 7.74 -8.68 -3.25
CA ASP A 80 6.45 -8.01 -3.16
C ASP A 80 6.49 -6.94 -2.04
N LEU A 81 5.66 -5.91 -2.14
CA LEU A 81 5.58 -4.82 -1.16
C LEU A 81 4.44 -5.08 -0.15
N LEU A 82 4.60 -4.57 1.07
CA LEU A 82 3.52 -4.49 2.05
C LEU A 82 3.19 -3.03 2.33
N ALA A 83 1.91 -2.68 2.38
CA ALA A 83 1.44 -1.33 2.63
C ALA A 83 0.49 -1.30 3.82
N VAL A 84 0.67 -0.31 4.68
CA VAL A 84 -0.23 0.00 5.79
C VAL A 84 -1.11 1.15 5.35
N ASP A 85 -2.38 0.87 5.08
CA ASP A 85 -3.37 1.88 4.74
C ASP A 85 -3.93 2.48 6.03
N TRP A 86 -3.53 3.71 6.33
CA TRP A 86 -3.90 4.43 7.54
C TRP A 86 -4.79 5.62 7.21
N GLU A 87 -6.08 5.41 7.45
CA GLU A 87 -7.13 6.42 7.24
C GLU A 87 -8.31 6.20 8.21
N THR A 88 -9.39 6.96 7.99
CA THR A 88 -10.60 6.85 8.81
C THR A 88 -11.40 5.60 8.42
N THR A 89 -11.61 4.72 9.38
CA THR A 89 -12.44 3.51 9.26
C THR A 89 -13.92 3.83 9.01
N GLY A 90 -14.68 2.81 8.61
CA GLY A 90 -16.14 2.90 8.46
C GLY A 90 -16.88 3.34 9.74
N ASP A 91 -16.27 3.15 10.91
CA ASP A 91 -16.81 3.56 12.22
C ASP A 91 -16.44 5.00 12.60
N GLY A 92 -15.78 5.75 11.71
CA GLY A 92 -15.32 7.11 11.99
C GLY A 92 -14.12 7.20 12.93
N THR A 93 -13.47 6.06 13.22
CA THR A 93 -12.25 6.00 14.04
C THR A 93 -11.01 5.83 13.17
N HIS A 94 -9.81 6.06 13.72
CA HIS A 94 -8.56 5.73 13.05
C HIS A 94 -7.52 5.30 14.10
N ALA A 95 -6.58 4.43 13.71
CA ALA A 95 -5.45 4.11 14.59
C ALA A 95 -4.70 5.39 14.98
N SER A 96 -4.16 5.45 16.18
CA SER A 96 -3.29 6.55 16.60
C SER A 96 -1.93 6.50 15.89
N ASN A 97 -1.17 7.60 15.97
CA ASN A 97 0.21 7.65 15.49
C ASN A 97 1.07 6.50 16.03
N ALA A 98 1.00 6.26 17.34
CA ALA A 98 1.76 5.20 18.00
C ALA A 98 1.34 3.80 17.51
N GLU A 99 0.06 3.62 17.21
CA GLU A 99 -0.47 2.36 16.71
C GLU A 99 -0.05 2.09 15.26
N LYS A 100 -0.20 3.06 14.37
CA LYS A 100 0.34 3.01 13.00
C LYS A 100 1.82 2.64 13.01
N ASP A 101 2.61 3.36 13.82
CA ASP A 101 4.04 3.14 13.97
C ASP A 101 4.39 1.73 14.44
N ARG A 102 3.69 1.24 15.47
CA ARG A 102 3.87 -0.10 16.01
C ARG A 102 3.48 -1.17 14.99
N PHE A 103 2.42 -0.94 14.22
CA PHE A 103 1.99 -1.86 13.17
C PHE A 103 3.03 -1.98 12.05
N ILE A 104 3.53 -0.86 11.53
CA ILE A 104 4.61 -0.84 10.53
C ILE A 104 5.84 -1.60 11.04
N ARG A 105 6.28 -1.32 12.27
CA ARG A 105 7.43 -2.03 12.88
C ARG A 105 7.17 -3.53 13.00
N LYS A 106 5.96 -3.93 13.38
CA LYS A 106 5.61 -5.35 13.51
C LYS A 106 5.62 -6.07 12.16
N LEU A 107 5.15 -5.45 11.08
CA LEU A 107 5.26 -6.03 9.75
C LEU A 107 6.72 -6.22 9.34
N LYS A 108 7.58 -5.23 9.57
CA LYS A 108 9.02 -5.33 9.29
C LYS A 108 9.72 -6.42 10.11
N GLU A 109 9.32 -6.60 11.37
CA GLU A 109 9.81 -7.68 12.22
C GLU A 109 9.42 -9.06 11.68
N LEU A 110 8.15 -9.22 11.25
CA LEU A 110 7.63 -10.50 10.76
C LEU A 110 8.00 -10.82 9.31
N ARG A 111 8.35 -9.80 8.51
CA ARG A 111 8.73 -9.89 7.09
C ARG A 111 9.93 -8.99 6.78
N PRO A 112 11.12 -9.33 7.31
CA PRO A 112 12.33 -8.53 7.10
C PRO A 112 12.75 -8.46 5.64
N ASP A 113 12.38 -9.46 4.82
CA ASP A 113 12.66 -9.51 3.38
C ASP A 113 11.65 -8.77 2.50
N ASN A 114 10.68 -8.05 3.09
CA ASN A 114 9.70 -7.25 2.36
C ASN A 114 9.79 -5.78 2.78
N ARG A 115 9.72 -4.87 1.80
CA ARG A 115 9.57 -3.44 2.07
C ARG A 115 8.17 -3.18 2.62
N VAL A 116 8.09 -2.38 3.68
CA VAL A 116 6.83 -1.95 4.31
C VAL A 116 6.66 -0.44 4.15
N VAL A 117 5.63 -0.01 3.44
CA VAL A 117 5.32 1.40 3.18
C VAL A 117 4.07 1.84 3.94
N LEU A 118 3.97 3.13 4.24
CA LEU A 118 2.75 3.75 4.78
C LEU A 118 1.96 4.36 3.62
N TYR A 119 0.68 4.01 3.51
CA TYR A 119 -0.30 4.78 2.76
C TYR A 119 -1.10 5.69 3.69
N CYS A 120 -1.29 6.94 3.28
CA CYS A 120 -2.30 7.83 3.86
C CYS A 120 -2.60 8.98 2.88
N ASN A 121 -3.72 9.68 3.10
CA ASN A 121 -4.00 10.89 2.35
C ASN A 121 -3.24 12.12 2.89
N ARG A 122 -3.22 13.20 2.10
CA ARG A 122 -2.55 14.46 2.47
C ARG A 122 -3.03 15.06 3.79
N HIS A 123 -4.29 14.88 4.18
CA HIS A 123 -4.78 15.40 5.45
C HIS A 123 -4.19 14.64 6.62
N PHE A 124 -4.21 13.30 6.58
CA PHE A 124 -3.57 12.44 7.58
C PHE A 124 -2.09 12.78 7.70
N TRP A 125 -1.37 12.87 6.58
CA TRP A 125 0.06 13.19 6.61
C TRP A 125 0.39 14.57 7.21
N LEU A 126 -0.39 15.61 6.88
CA LEU A 126 -0.05 16.99 7.27
C LEU A 126 -0.63 17.42 8.62
N ASN A 127 -1.74 16.83 9.05
CA ASN A 127 -2.51 17.33 10.20
C ASN A 127 -2.71 16.28 11.31
N ILE A 128 -2.61 14.99 10.99
CA ILE A 128 -2.82 13.91 11.98
C ILE A 128 -1.49 13.26 12.36
N ASP A 129 -0.62 13.00 11.38
CA ASP A 129 0.70 12.41 11.63
C ASP A 129 1.63 13.39 12.35
N THR A 130 2.27 12.93 13.42
CA THR A 130 3.23 13.71 14.21
C THR A 130 4.59 13.02 14.33
N THR A 131 4.76 11.87 13.69
CA THR A 131 5.96 11.00 13.83
C THR A 131 6.81 10.97 12.57
N SER A 132 6.21 11.29 11.42
CA SER A 132 6.74 11.13 10.06
C SER A 132 7.27 9.72 9.75
N TYR A 133 6.90 8.71 10.55
CA TYR A 133 7.40 7.35 10.36
C TYR A 133 6.56 6.60 9.33
N ALA A 134 7.15 6.41 8.15
CA ALA A 134 6.50 5.78 6.99
C ALA A 134 7.10 4.41 6.61
N GLY A 135 7.87 3.79 7.51
CA GLY A 135 8.60 2.55 7.18
C GLY A 135 9.68 2.77 6.13
N ASP A 136 9.63 2.01 5.03
CA ASP A 136 10.56 2.09 3.91
C ASP A 136 10.15 3.14 2.85
N GLY A 137 8.96 3.74 2.96
CA GLY A 137 8.51 4.76 2.04
C GLY A 137 7.08 5.24 2.28
N LEU A 138 6.81 6.47 1.88
CA LEU A 138 5.47 7.05 1.89
C LEU A 138 4.77 6.83 0.54
N TRP A 139 3.58 6.24 0.59
CA TRP A 139 2.59 6.25 -0.47
C TRP A 139 1.55 7.32 -0.11
N ILE A 140 1.57 8.46 -0.81
CA ILE A 140 0.72 9.60 -0.48
C ILE A 140 -0.47 9.66 -1.45
N ALA A 141 -1.69 9.83 -0.93
CA ALA A 141 -2.82 10.24 -1.75
C ALA A 141 -2.99 11.77 -1.74
N ASP A 142 -2.87 12.38 -2.93
CA ASP A 142 -3.19 13.79 -3.17
C ASP A 142 -3.64 13.97 -4.61
N TYR A 143 -4.92 14.27 -4.85
CA TYR A 143 -5.48 14.25 -6.21
C TYR A 143 -5.11 15.51 -7.01
N VAL A 144 -3.89 15.50 -7.54
CA VAL A 144 -3.26 16.57 -8.34
C VAL A 144 -2.47 15.96 -9.49
N THR A 145 -1.65 16.75 -10.19
CA THR A 145 -0.76 16.23 -11.25
C THR A 145 0.10 15.07 -10.73
N ALA A 146 0.13 13.98 -11.49
CA ALA A 146 0.94 12.80 -11.19
C ALA A 146 2.40 13.19 -10.87
N GLY A 147 2.90 12.64 -9.76
CA GLY A 147 4.25 12.89 -9.24
C GLY A 147 4.49 14.28 -8.65
N LYS A 148 3.45 15.10 -8.44
CA LYS A 148 3.55 16.42 -7.80
C LYS A 148 2.66 16.57 -6.57
N PRO A 149 2.70 15.64 -5.59
CA PRO A 149 1.86 15.78 -4.39
C PRO A 149 2.25 17.05 -3.63
N ARG A 150 1.27 17.71 -3.01
CA ARG A 150 1.46 18.97 -2.25
C ARG A 150 1.97 18.71 -0.84
N ILE A 151 3.08 17.98 -0.74
CA ILE A 151 3.82 17.70 0.50
C ILE A 151 5.31 17.99 0.31
N LYS A 152 6.03 18.23 1.40
CA LYS A 152 7.49 18.43 1.38
C LYS A 152 8.28 17.13 1.57
N ALA A 153 7.65 16.12 2.17
CA ALA A 153 8.30 14.86 2.48
C ALA A 153 8.63 14.06 1.21
N LYS A 154 9.68 13.23 1.29
CA LYS A 154 9.99 12.27 0.24
C LYS A 154 8.89 11.21 0.19
N TRP A 155 8.47 10.87 -1.02
CA TRP A 155 7.48 9.83 -1.28
C TRP A 155 8.08 8.79 -2.23
N ARG A 156 7.50 7.58 -2.20
CA ARG A 156 7.83 6.49 -3.14
C ARG A 156 6.69 6.25 -4.10
N PHE A 157 5.45 6.42 -3.65
CA PHE A 157 4.26 6.28 -4.46
C PHE A 157 3.34 7.48 -4.25
N HIS A 158 2.63 7.89 -5.30
CA HIS A 158 1.68 8.98 -5.28
C HIS A 158 0.40 8.55 -5.99
N GLN A 159 -0.67 8.39 -5.22
CA GLN A 159 -2.03 8.19 -5.73
C GLN A 159 -2.58 9.56 -6.12
N TYR A 160 -2.72 9.78 -7.43
CA TYR A 160 -2.97 11.12 -7.99
C TYR A 160 -4.40 11.30 -8.52
N THR A 161 -5.19 10.23 -8.57
CA THR A 161 -6.64 10.26 -8.86
C THR A 161 -7.28 8.96 -8.36
N SER A 162 -8.55 9.02 -7.98
CA SER A 162 -9.41 7.86 -7.72
C SER A 162 -10.37 7.53 -8.89
N GLU A 163 -10.38 8.37 -9.93
CA GLU A 163 -11.32 8.27 -11.04
C GLU A 163 -10.64 7.93 -12.39
N PRO A 164 -11.18 6.98 -13.19
CA PRO A 164 -12.20 5.96 -12.82
C PRO A 164 -11.63 4.83 -11.95
N HIS A 165 -10.33 4.90 -11.64
CA HIS A 165 -9.60 3.97 -10.78
C HIS A 165 -8.63 4.77 -9.93
N ASP A 166 -8.26 4.21 -8.79
CA ASP A 166 -7.12 4.67 -8.01
C ASP A 166 -5.84 4.46 -8.84
N LYS A 167 -5.25 5.56 -9.30
CA LYS A 167 -4.06 5.55 -10.15
C LYS A 167 -2.88 6.12 -9.40
N ASP A 168 -1.77 5.43 -9.58
CA ASP A 168 -0.52 5.73 -8.92
C ASP A 168 0.59 6.01 -9.90
N VAL A 169 1.58 6.73 -9.39
CA VAL A 169 2.91 6.79 -9.98
C VAL A 169 3.96 6.58 -8.90
N THR A 170 5.15 6.19 -9.31
CA THR A 170 6.26 5.97 -8.39
C THR A 170 7.51 6.78 -8.75
N ASP A 171 8.27 7.15 -7.72
CA ASP A 171 9.55 7.86 -7.80
C ASP A 171 10.73 6.90 -8.00
N PHE A 172 10.63 6.04 -9.02
CA PHE A 172 11.72 5.20 -9.50
C PHE A 172 11.97 5.47 -10.98
N ALA A 173 13.24 5.46 -11.38
CA ALA A 173 13.67 5.74 -12.74
C ALA A 173 13.21 4.68 -13.76
N SER A 174 13.04 3.43 -13.32
CA SER A 174 12.65 2.31 -14.20
C SER A 174 11.99 1.17 -13.42
N LYS A 175 11.26 0.29 -14.12
CA LYS A 175 10.66 -0.91 -13.53
C LYS A 175 11.73 -1.85 -12.92
N ALA A 176 12.93 -1.85 -13.49
CA ALA A 176 14.07 -2.59 -12.94
C ALA A 176 14.52 -2.00 -11.59
N ALA A 177 14.64 -0.68 -11.48
CA ALA A 177 15.00 -0.01 -10.23
C ALA A 177 13.95 -0.23 -9.13
N LEU A 178 12.65 -0.22 -9.49
CA LEU A 178 11.59 -0.58 -8.55
C LEU A 178 11.73 -2.03 -8.05
N LYS A 179 11.97 -2.99 -8.97
CA LYS A 179 12.17 -4.41 -8.61
C LYS A 179 13.40 -4.62 -7.74
N GLU A 180 14.50 -3.95 -8.04
CA GLU A 180 15.73 -4.00 -7.25
C GLU A 180 15.50 -3.45 -5.84
N TRP A 181 14.85 -2.30 -5.71
CA TRP A 181 14.49 -1.74 -4.40
C TRP A 181 13.57 -2.66 -3.59
N ALA A 182 12.60 -3.30 -4.25
CA ALA A 182 11.66 -4.22 -3.61
C ALA A 182 12.31 -5.53 -3.12
N THR A 183 13.38 -5.99 -3.78
CA THR A 183 14.06 -7.26 -3.49
C THR A 183 15.28 -7.13 -2.57
N SER A 184 15.72 -5.89 -2.30
CA SER A 184 16.87 -5.54 -1.45
C SER A 184 16.49 -5.17 -0.02
N ALA A 185 15.31 -5.61 0.44
CA ALA A 185 14.74 -5.32 1.75
C ALA A 185 15.75 -5.51 2.89
#